data_AF-A0AA38FFH7-F1
#
_entry.id   AF-A0AA38FFH7-F1
#
_cell.length_a   1.000
_cell.length_b   1.000
_cell.length_c   1.000
_cell.angle_alpha   90.00
_cell.angle_beta   90.00
_cell.angle_gamma   90.00
#
_symmetry.space_group_name_H-M   'P 1'
#
loop_
_entity.id
_entity.type
_entity.pdbx_description
1 polymer ?
#
loop_
_entity_poly.entity_id
_entity_poly.type
_entity_poly.pdbx_seq_one_letter_code
_entity_poly.pdbx_strand_id
1 'polypeptide(L)' 'YYRKFVQDFSQIAHPITSLMRKGKKFVWWDRCEQAFRTLKECLTIVPILVVSDPQYEFFVCTDASLAGLGGVLMQDGK' A
#
# COMPACT_ATOMS: atom_id res chain seq x y z
N TYR A 1 -5.07 3.99 -0.75
CA TYR A 1 -5.61 4.04 0.63
C TYR A 1 -4.58 4.64 1.59
N TYR A 2 -3.45 3.98 1.85
CA TYR A 2 -2.42 4.43 2.82
C TYR A 2 -1.46 5.55 2.37
N ARG A 3 -1.68 6.18 1.21
CA ARG A 3 -0.77 7.21 0.66
C ARG A 3 -0.50 8.39 1.61
N LYS A 4 -1.45 8.70 2.51
CA LYS A 4 -1.32 9.78 3.51
C LYS A 4 -0.21 9.55 4.53
N PHE A 5 0.24 8.31 4.68
CA PHE A 5 1.26 7.90 5.64
C PHE A 5 2.63 7.65 5.02
N VAL A 6 2.74 7.76 3.69
CA VAL A 6 4.00 7.55 2.96
C VAL A 6 4.48 8.90 2.45
N GLN A 7 5.54 9.41 3.07
CA GLN A 7 6.21 10.62 2.62
C GLN A 7 6.65 10.46 1.16
N ASP A 8 6.42 11.49 0.35
CA ASP A 8 6.77 11.50 -1.08
C ASP A 8 6.18 10.35 -1.91
N PHE A 9 5.05 9.77 -1.48
CA PHE A 9 4.39 8.65 -2.16
C PHE A 9 4.29 8.82 -3.68
N SER A 10 3.90 10.02 -4.16
CA SER A 10 3.74 10.29 -5.59
C SER A 10 5.06 10.11 -6.35
N GLN A 11 6.17 10.56 -5.77
CA GLN A 11 7.50 10.44 -6.37
C GLN A 11 7.95 8.98 -6.41
N ILE A 12 7.80 8.27 -5.29
CA ILE A 12 8.17 6.85 -5.15
C ILE A 12 7.33 5.99 -6.10
N ALA A 13 6.02 6.21 -6.18
CA ALA A 13 5.11 5.44 -7.01
C ALA A 13 5.19 5.80 -8.50
N HIS A 14 5.79 6.94 -8.86
CA HIS A 14 5.82 7.43 -10.24
C HIS A 14 6.35 6.42 -11.28
N PRO A 15 7.44 5.66 -11.05
CA PRO A 15 7.92 4.66 -12.00
C PRO A 15 6.85 3.61 -12.34
N ILE A 16 6.08 3.17 -11.34
CA ILE A 16 5.01 2.18 -11.47
C ILE A 16 3.79 2.81 -12.14
N THR A 17 3.32 3.96 -11.66
CA THR A 17 2.11 4.62 -12.22
C THR A 17 2.32 5.07 -13.66
N SER A 18 3.55 5.40 -14.04
CA SER A 18 3.91 5.70 -15.42
C SER A 18 3.69 4.51 -16.35
N LEU A 19 3.83 3.25 -15.88
CA LEU A 19 3.55 2.04 -16.67
C LEU A 19 2.07 1.85 -16.99
N MET A 20 1.16 2.44 -16.22
CA MET A 20 -0.29 2.34 -16.43
C MET A 20 -0.84 3.33 -17.46
N ARG A 21 0.01 4.21 -18.03
CA ARG A 21 -0.42 5.21 -19.01
C ARG A 21 -0.76 4.55 -20.35
N LYS A 22 -1.86 4.99 -20.96
CA LYS A 22 -2.31 4.52 -22.28
C LYS A 22 -1.19 4.65 -23.32
N GLY A 23 -0.99 3.60 -24.11
CA GLY A 23 0.01 3.56 -25.19
C GLY A 23 1.44 3.30 -24.72
N LYS A 24 1.69 3.14 -23.41
CA LYS A 24 3.02 2.76 -22.91
C LYS A 24 3.17 1.24 -22.87
N LYS A 25 4.31 0.74 -23.36
CA LYS A 25 4.67 -0.67 -23.20
C LYS A 25 4.91 -0.97 -21.71
N PHE A 26 4.23 -1.99 -21.19
CA PHE A 26 4.45 -2.46 -19.84
C PHE A 26 5.76 -3.23 -19.78
N VAL A 27 6.82 -2.57 -19.30
CA VAL A 27 8.12 -3.19 -19.06
C VAL A 27 8.53 -2.87 -17.63
N TRP A 28 8.70 -3.90 -16.82
CA TRP A 28 9.08 -3.78 -15.42
C TRP A 28 10.59 -3.63 -15.31
N TRP A 29 11.05 -2.39 -15.24
CA TRP A 29 12.47 -2.05 -15.07
C TRP A 29 12.85 -2.02 -13.59
N ASP A 30 14.15 -2.05 -13.29
CA ASP A 30 14.68 -2.06 -11.92
C ASP A 30 14.15 -0.92 -11.04
N ARG A 31 13.96 0.28 -11.62
CA ARG A 31 13.35 1.42 -10.91
C ARG A 31 11.90 1.14 -10.44
N CYS A 32 11.16 0.30 -11.16
CA CYS A 32 9.80 -0.09 -10.80
C CYS A 32 9.83 -1.10 -9.67
N GLU A 33 10.76 -2.05 -9.74
CA GLU A 33 10.98 -3.03 -8.66
C GLU A 33 11.43 -2.35 -7.37
N GLN A 34 12.37 -1.41 -7.46
CA GLN A 34 12.84 -0.64 -6.31
C GLN A 34 11.69 0.18 -5.71
N ALA A 35 10.94 0.91 -6.53
CA ALA A 35 9.75 1.62 -6.08
C ALA A 35 8.74 0.70 -5.39
N PHE A 36 8.50 -0.49 -5.93
CA PHE A 36 7.56 -1.46 -5.36
C PHE A 36 8.04 -1.99 -4.02
N ARG A 37 9.33 -2.31 -3.88
CA ARG A 37 9.93 -2.73 -2.60
C ARG A 37 9.85 -1.64 -1.55
N THR A 38 10.23 -0.41 -1.89
CA THR A 38 10.13 0.74 -0.99
C THR A 38 8.70 0.94 -0.52
N LEU A 39 7.70 0.86 -1.41
CA LEU A 39 6.30 0.97 -1.00
C LEU A 39 5.87 -0.15 -0.05
N LYS A 40 6.30 -1.40 -0.27
CA LYS A 40 6.04 -2.51 0.68
C LYS A 40 6.66 -2.24 2.05
N GLU A 41 7.92 -1.79 2.08
CA GLU A 41 8.61 -1.45 3.33
C GLU A 41 7.86 -0.35 4.09
N CYS A 42 7.44 0.71 3.38
CA CYS A 42 6.65 1.79 3.99
C CYS A 42 5.36 1.29 4.66
N LEU A 43 4.70 0.26 4.11
CA LEU A 43 3.49 -0.32 4.71
C LEU A 43 3.77 -1.12 6.00
N THR A 44 5.02 -1.54 6.23
CA THR A 44 5.43 -2.34 7.39
C THR A 44 5.99 -1.51 8.54
N ILE A 45 6.11 -0.19 8.37
CA ILE A 45 6.67 0.71 9.37
C ILE A 45 5.62 1.67 9.91
N VAL A 46 5.94 2.31 11.03
CA VAL A 46 5.18 3.43 11.60
C VAL A 46 5.15 4.58 10.59
N PRO A 47 3.99 5.25 10.37
CA PRO A 47 2.77 5.21 11.16
C PRO A 47 1.66 4.29 10.62
N ILE A 48 1.98 3.36 9.70
CA ILE A 48 0.98 2.48 9.08
C ILE A 48 0.74 1.25 9.95
N LEU A 49 1.82 0.58 10.39
CA LEU A 49 1.71 -0.53 11.32
C LEU A 49 2.03 -0.03 12.73
N VAL A 50 0.98 0.15 13.53
CA VAL A 50 1.07 0.67 14.91
C VAL A 50 0.60 -0.41 15.88
N VAL A 51 1.14 -0.39 17.10
CA VAL A 51 0.68 -1.25 18.19
C VAL A 51 -0.80 -0.96 18.45
N SER A 52 -1.60 -2.02 18.51
CA SER A 52 -3.04 -1.88 18.75
C SER A 52 -3.31 -1.38 20.16
N ASP A 53 -4.25 -0.45 20.29
CA ASP A 53 -4.69 0.09 21.58
C ASP A 53 -6.13 -0.36 21.86
N PRO A 54 -6.37 -1.20 22.89
CA PRO A 54 -7.70 -1.72 23.23
C PRO A 54 -8.75 -0.65 23.56
N GLN A 55 -8.36 0.60 23.80
CA GLN A 55 -9.28 1.71 24.07
C GLN A 55 -10.00 2.21 22.80
N TYR A 56 -9.46 1.90 21.61
CA TYR A 56 -10.06 2.28 20.34
C TYR A 56 -10.83 1.12 19.71
N GLU A 57 -11.91 1.47 18.99
CA GLU A 57 -12.66 0.50 18.19
C GLU A 57 -11.79 -0.11 17.07
N PHE A 58 -12.01 -1.39 16.83
CA PHE A 58 -11.41 -2.12 15.73
C PHE A 58 -12.39 -2.20 14.56
N PHE A 59 -11.87 -1.94 13.36
CA PHE A 59 -12.59 -2.12 12.11
C PHE A 59 -11.92 -3.22 11.30
N VAL A 60 -12.70 -4.18 10.82
CA VAL A 60 -12.21 -5.23 9.94
C VAL A 60 -12.77 -4.99 8.54
N CYS A 61 -11.88 -4.79 7.58
CA CYS A 61 -12.23 -4.74 6.16
C CYS A 61 -11.82 -6.05 5.51
N THR A 62 -12.78 -6.84 5.06
CA THR A 62 -12.54 -8.11 4.36
C THR A 62 -13.00 -8.04 2.91
N ASP A 63 -12.31 -8.72 2.03
CA ASP A 63 -12.74 -8.98 0.66
C ASP A 63 -12.42 -10.43 0.29
N ALA A 64 -13.25 -11.04 -0.56
CA ALA A 64 -13.07 -12.41 -0.98
C ALA A 64 -13.38 -12.60 -2.46
N SER A 65 -12.62 -13.49 -3.08
CA SER A 65 -12.79 -13.94 -4.46
C SER A 65 -12.89 -15.47 -4.50
N LEU A 66 -13.18 -16.03 -5.66
CA LEU A 66 -13.20 -17.49 -5.86
C LEU A 66 -11.85 -18.16 -5.53
N ALA A 67 -10.73 -17.43 -5.60
CA ALA A 67 -9.39 -17.97 -5.40
C ALA A 67 -8.84 -17.74 -3.97
N GLY A 68 -9.43 -16.83 -3.19
CA GLY A 68 -8.89 -16.50 -1.87
C GLY A 68 -9.55 -15.31 -1.20
N LEU A 69 -9.16 -15.10 0.05
CA LEU A 69 -9.69 -14.07 0.96
C LEU A 69 -8.58 -13.13 1.42
N GLY A 70 -8.94 -11.89 1.68
CA GLY A 70 -8.07 -10.87 2.26
C GLY A 70 -8.79 -10.12 3.37
N GLY A 71 -8.02 -9.67 4.37
CA GLY A 71 -8.54 -8.91 5.50
C GLY A 71 -7.52 -7.88 5.97
N VAL A 72 -8.03 -6.73 6.41
CA VAL A 72 -7.26 -5.66 7.04
C VAL A 72 -7.93 -5.30 8.36
N LEU A 73 -7.17 -5.31 9.45
CA LEU A 73 -7.57 -4.80 10.75
C LEU A 73 -7.10 -3.36 10.89
N MET A 74 -7.99 -2.47 11.31
CA MET A 74 -7.76 -1.03 11.39
C MET A 74 -8.23 -0.47 12.73
N GLN A 75 -7.62 0.63 13.18
CA GLN A 75 -8.07 1.40 14.34
C GLN A 75 -8.00 2.90 14.02
N ASP A 76 -8.99 3.68 14.44
CA ASP A 76 -8.98 5.15 14.28
C ASP A 76 -8.73 5.63 12.83
N GLY A 77 -9.21 4.89 11.82
CA GLY A 77 -8.99 5.21 10.40
C GLY A 77 -7.53 5.14 9.94
N LYS A 78 -6.70 4.41 10.68
CA LYS A 78 -5.32 4.03 10.37
C LYS A 78 -5.21 2.55 10.07
#